data_AF-A0A7W8FB14-F1
#
_entry.id   AF-A0A7W8FB14-F1
#
_cell.length_a   1.000
_cell.length_b   1.000
_cell.length_c   1.000
_cell.angle_alpha   90.00
_cell.angle_beta   90.00
_cell.angle_gamma   90.00
#
_symmetry.space_group_name_H-M   'P 1'
#
loop_
_entity.id
_entity.type
_entity.pdbx_description
1 polymer ?
#
loop_
_entity_poly.entity_id
_entity_poly.type
_entity_poly.pdbx_seq_one_letter_code
_entity_poly.pdbx_strand_id
1 'polypeptide(L)'
;MHDLAERVRLGQASVTRIVARLDVAGSAVTDLCPSDARGVCALITDEGRARFEAARSTYADVLPPALDRMGNPGLGSGISGCLVKRS
;
A
#
# COMPACT_ATOMS: atom_id res chain seq x y z
N MET A 1 -8.48 8.78 -7.22
CA MET A 1 -8.54 8.51 -5.75
C MET A 1 -9.63 7.52 -5.34
N HIS A 2 -10.83 7.56 -5.93
CA HIS A 2 -11.93 6.64 -5.60
C HIS A 2 -11.54 5.16 -5.76
N ASP A 3 -11.03 4.77 -6.94
CA ASP A 3 -10.58 3.41 -7.23
C ASP A 3 -9.53 2.90 -6.23
N LEU A 4 -8.63 3.79 -5.80
CA LEU A 4 -7.62 3.45 -4.79
C LEU A 4 -8.29 3.10 -3.46
N ALA A 5 -9.24 3.92 -3.01
CA ALA A 5 -10.02 3.69 -1.79
C ALA A 5 -10.78 2.36 -1.83
N GLU A 6 -11.41 2.04 -2.96
CA GLU A 6 -12.08 0.75 -3.14
C GLU A 6 -11.11 -0.44 -3.09
N ARG A 7 -9.95 -0.34 -3.75
CA ARG A 7 -8.94 -1.41 -3.82
C ARG A 7 -8.28 -1.68 -2.47
N VAL A 8 -8.01 -0.65 -1.69
CA VAL A 8 -7.37 -0.77 -0.36
C VAL A 8 -8.38 -0.92 0.77
N ARG A 9 -9.69 -0.94 0.45
CA ARG A 9 -10.80 -1.12 1.42
C ARG A 9 -10.78 -0.07 2.54
N LEU A 10 -10.45 1.17 2.20
CA LEU A 10 -10.48 2.31 3.13
C LEU A 10 -11.46 3.37 2.64
N GLY A 11 -11.97 4.19 3.57
CA GLY A 11 -12.78 5.35 3.21
C GLY A 11 -11.99 6.39 2.41
N GLN A 12 -12.67 7.13 1.53
CA GLN A 12 -12.06 8.14 0.66
C GLN A 12 -11.28 9.20 1.45
N ALA A 13 -11.84 9.71 2.55
CA ALA A 13 -11.16 10.69 3.40
C ALA A 13 -9.85 10.16 4.01
N SER A 14 -9.81 8.89 4.38
CA SER A 14 -8.61 8.24 4.92
C SER A 14 -7.53 8.10 3.84
N VAL A 15 -7.90 7.63 2.65
CA VAL A 15 -6.96 7.48 1.53
C VAL A 15 -6.40 8.83 1.10
N THR A 16 -7.23 9.87 0.98
CA THR A 16 -6.77 11.22 0.66
C THR A 16 -5.74 11.71 1.68
N ARG A 17 -5.98 11.51 2.98
CA ARG A 17 -5.02 11.90 4.03
C ARG A 17 -3.72 11.09 3.97
N ILE A 18 -3.79 9.79 3.69
CA ILE A 18 -2.60 8.93 3.54
C ILE A 18 -1.78 9.36 2.32
N VAL A 19 -2.41 9.55 1.17
CA VAL A 19 -1.73 9.98 -0.06
C VAL A 19 -1.07 11.34 0.12
N ALA A 20 -1.76 12.32 0.72
CA ALA A 20 -1.16 13.61 1.02
C ALA A 20 0.09 13.50 1.91
N ARG A 21 0.11 12.57 2.87
CA ARG A 21 1.31 12.31 3.69
C ARG A 21 2.43 11.64 2.91
N LEU A 22 2.10 10.73 1.99
CA LEU A 22 3.09 10.10 1.12
C LEU A 22 3.69 11.10 0.13
N ASP A 23 2.88 12.05 -0.35
CA ASP A 23 3.29 13.15 -1.22
C ASP A 23 4.28 14.08 -0.53
N VAL A 24 3.94 14.55 0.68
CA VAL A 24 4.86 15.33 1.52
C VAL A 24 6.16 14.57 1.83
N ALA A 25 6.11 13.24 1.94
CA ALA A 25 7.28 12.39 2.17
C ALA A 25 8.04 12.01 0.89
N GLY A 26 7.63 12.50 -0.29
CA GLY A 26 8.26 12.17 -1.58
C GLY A 26 8.07 10.72 -2.04
N SER A 27 7.21 9.94 -1.37
CA SER A 27 6.94 8.53 -1.67
C SER A 27 5.81 8.33 -2.69
N ALA A 28 4.99 9.35 -2.91
CA ALA A 28 4.01 9.39 -3.98
C ALA A 28 3.96 10.82 -4.52
N VAL A 29 3.25 11.02 -5.63
CA VAL A 29 2.86 12.33 -6.13
C VAL A 29 1.40 12.29 -6.54
N THR A 30 0.68 13.39 -6.37
CA THR A 30 -0.66 13.53 -6.91
C THR A 30 -0.63 14.29 -8.23
N ASP A 31 -1.26 13.72 -9.27
CA ASP A 31 -1.30 14.33 -10.61
C ASP A 31 -2.66 14.06 -11.28
N LEU A 32 -2.94 14.77 -12.37
CA LEU A 32 -4.12 14.59 -13.20
C LEU A 32 -4.20 13.15 -13.70
N CYS A 33 -5.40 12.60 -13.66
CA CYS A 33 -5.63 11.25 -14.13
C CYS A 33 -5.57 11.23 -15.67
N PRO A 34 -4.71 10.39 -16.29
CA PRO A 34 -4.58 10.34 -17.75
C PRO A 34 -5.83 9.80 -18.44
N SER A 35 -6.66 9.02 -17.75
CA SER A 35 -7.91 8.48 -18.27
C SER A 35 -9.14 9.34 -17.95
N ASP A 36 -9.02 10.34 -17.08
CA ASP A 36 -10.09 11.27 -16.72
C ASP A 36 -9.49 12.62 -16.31
N ALA A 37 -9.58 13.63 -17.17
CA ALA A 37 -9.03 14.95 -16.90
C ALA A 37 -9.65 15.68 -15.69
N ARG A 38 -10.77 15.19 -15.14
CA ARG A 38 -11.39 15.71 -13.91
C ARG A 38 -10.90 15.00 -12.65
N GLY A 39 -10.21 13.87 -12.82
CA GLY A 39 -9.74 13.02 -11.74
C GLY A 39 -8.32 13.35 -11.31
N VAL A 40 -8.01 13.05 -10.05
CA VAL A 40 -6.65 13.05 -9.50
C VAL A 40 -6.25 11.63 -9.14
N CYS A 41 -5.04 11.25 -9.55
CA CYS A 41 -4.41 9.98 -9.27
C CYS A 41 -3.19 10.16 -8.36
N ALA A 42 -2.93 9.14 -7.55
CA ALA A 42 -1.68 9.03 -6.80
C ALA A 42 -0.74 8.13 -7.59
N LEU A 43 0.44 8.64 -7.93
CA LEU A 43 1.50 7.88 -8.59
C LEU A 43 2.59 7.61 -7.57
N ILE A 44 3.01 6.35 -7.43
CA ILE A 44 4.15 6.02 -6.58
C ILE A 44 5.44 6.49 -7.26
N THR A 45 6.31 7.16 -6.50
CA THR A 45 7.63 7.57 -7.00
C THR A 45 8.59 6.39 -6.98
N ASP A 46 9.74 6.52 -7.66
CA ASP A 46 10.79 5.50 -7.59
C ASP A 46 11.34 5.34 -6.17
N GLU A 47 11.53 6.46 -5.45
CA GLU A 47 11.90 6.45 -4.03
C GLU A 47 10.84 5.76 -3.17
N GLY A 48 9.56 6.06 -3.41
CA GLY A 48 8.45 5.40 -2.72
C GLY A 48 8.41 3.89 -2.98
N ARG A 49 8.70 3.48 -4.22
CA ARG A 49 8.80 2.07 -4.60
C ARG A 49 9.98 1.39 -3.91
N ALA A 50 11.17 2.00 -3.92
CA ALA A 50 12.35 1.48 -3.23
C ALA A 50 12.10 1.33 -1.72
N ARG A 51 11.48 2.33 -1.10
CA ARG A 51 11.09 2.29 0.31
C ARG A 51 10.08 1.19 0.62
N PHE A 52 9.11 0.98 -0.27
CA PHE A 52 8.14 -0.12 -0.15
C PHE A 52 8.83 -1.49 -0.22
N GLU A 53 9.72 -1.70 -1.19
CA GLU A 53 10.45 -2.97 -1.33
C GLU A 53 11.35 -3.25 -0.12
N ALA A 54 12.03 -2.23 0.42
CA ALA A 54 12.81 -2.38 1.64
C ALA A 54 11.94 -2.82 2.83
N ALA A 55 10.77 -2.19 3.01
CA ALA A 55 9.83 -2.53 4.09
C ALA A 55 9.15 -3.89 3.90
N ARG A 56 9.01 -4.36 2.65
CA ARG A 56 8.31 -5.60 2.29
C ARG A 56 8.93 -6.82 2.99
N SER A 57 10.27 -6.87 3.11
CA SER A 57 10.98 -7.93 3.84
C SER A 57 10.54 -7.99 5.31
N THR A 58 10.58 -6.85 6.02
CA THR A 58 10.14 -6.74 7.40
C THR A 58 8.69 -7.19 7.58
N TYR A 59 7.79 -6.83 6.66
CA TYR A 59 6.40 -7.29 6.72
C TYR A 59 6.29 -8.81 6.57
N ALA A 60 7.04 -9.41 5.64
CA ALA A 60 7.02 -10.86 5.40
C ALA A 60 7.53 -11.66 6.60
N ASP A 61 8.50 -11.12 7.34
CA ASP A 61 9.11 -11.79 8.50
C ASP A 61 8.28 -11.63 9.78
N VAL A 62 7.69 -10.44 9.98
CA VAL A 62 7.05 -10.08 11.27
C VAL A 62 5.55 -10.39 11.28
N LEU A 63 4.85 -10.15 10.17
CA LEU A 63 3.39 -10.22 10.15
C LEU A 63 2.85 -11.65 10.31
N PRO A 64 3.37 -12.69 9.62
CA PRO A 64 2.90 -14.06 9.79
C PRO A 64 2.95 -14.57 11.24
N PRO A 65 4.11 -14.54 11.95
CA PRO A 65 4.17 -15.03 13.33
C PRO A 65 3.37 -14.15 14.31
N ALA A 66 3.14 -12.87 13.98
CA ALA A 66 2.26 -12.02 14.78
C ALA A 66 0.78 -12.44 14.65
N LEU A 67 0.31 -12.74 13.44
CA LEU A 67 -1.07 -13.22 13.22
C LEU A 67 -1.30 -14.59 13.87
N ASP A 68 -0.35 -15.51 13.71
CA ASP A 68 -0.47 -16.86 14.29
C ASP A 68 -0.63 -16.79 15.83
N ARG A 69 0.10 -15.87 16.50
CA ARG A 69 -0.03 -15.63 17.95
C ARG A 69 -1.39 -15.08 18.37
N MET A 70 -2.10 -14.37 17.50
CA MET A 70 -3.44 -13.84 17.78
C MET A 70 -4.56 -14.87 17.55
N GLY A 71 -4.23 -16.16 17.39
CA GLY A 71 -5.22 -17.21 17.21
C GLY A 71 -5.74 -17.33 15.78
N ASN A 72 -4.95 -16.88 14.79
CA ASN A 72 -5.25 -17.00 13.36
C ASN A 72 -4.26 -17.96 12.67
N PRO A 73 -4.16 -19.23 13.11
CA PRO A 73 -3.17 -20.16 12.56
C PRO A 73 -3.39 -20.41 11.07
N GLY A 74 -2.35 -20.22 10.26
CA GLY A 74 -2.36 -20.46 8.81
C GLY A 74 -2.70 -19.24 7.95
N LEU A 75 -3.27 -18.18 8.54
CA LEU A 75 -3.37 -16.88 7.87
C LEU A 75 -1.99 -16.30 7.60
N GLY A 76 -1.02 -16.53 8.49
CA GLY A 76 0.36 -16.10 8.32
C GLY A 76 1.03 -16.62 7.05
N SER A 77 0.76 -17.87 6.67
CA SER A 77 1.30 -18.45 5.42
C SER A 77 0.68 -17.79 4.17
N GLY A 78 -0.62 -17.48 4.22
CA GLY A 78 -1.34 -16.84 3.11
C GLY A 78 -0.86 -15.41 2.81
N ILE A 79 -0.67 -14.58 3.83
CA ILE A 79 -0.15 -13.20 3.66
C ILE A 79 1.33 -13.17 3.26
N SER A 80 2.15 -14.10 3.74
CA SER A 80 3.56 -14.18 3.34
C SER A 80 3.69 -14.39 1.82
N GLY A 81 2.81 -15.21 1.21
CA GLY A 81 2.75 -15.38 -0.24
C GLY A 81 2.47 -14.08 -1.02
N CYS A 82 1.57 -13.22 -0.53
CA CYS A 82 1.27 -11.91 -1.11
C CYS A 82 2.40 -10.90 -0.94
N LEU A 83 3.16 -11.01 0.16
CA LEU A 83 4.30 -10.15 0.49
C LEU A 83 5.61 -10.62 -0.14
N VAL A 84 5.67 -11.81 -0.76
CA VAL A 84 6.87 -12.29 -1.46
C VAL A 84 6.66 -12.34 -2.98
N LYS A 85 5.46 -12.65 -3.48
CA LYS A 85 5.19 -12.73 -4.93
C LYS A 85 4.56 -11.45 -5.49
N ARG A 86 5.39 -10.59 -6.11
CA ARG A 86 5.04 -9.65 -7.21
C ARG A 86 6.34 -8.98 -7.68
N SER A 87 7.12 -9.72 -8.45
CA SER A 87 8.15 -9.18 -9.34
C SER A 87 7.79 -9.62 -10.76
#